data_AF-A0A1C3TIB0-F1
#
_entry.id   AF-A0A1C3TIB0-F1
#
_cell.length_a   1.000
_cell.length_b   1.000
_cell.length_c   1.000
_cell.angle_alpha   90.00
_cell.angle_beta   90.00
_cell.angle_gamma   90.00
#
_symmetry.space_group_name_H-M   'P 1'
#
loop_
_entity.id
_entity.type
_entity.pdbx_description
1 polymer ?
#
loop_
_entity_poly.entity_id
_entity_poly.type
_entity_poly.pdbx_seq_one_letter_code
_entity_poly.pdbx_strand_id
1 'polypeptide(L)'
;MDMIFGTRLFEVLLSRLLATSVQAVVLVAAIWALCRWLPSLPAATRCRLWWLVGAQAILGLVWAGALHLPVLPAAPMPAALAATALPAASRQDAAATSATSPASRHLTAPQAASAAAPLPWAQTLAGLWLTGVLLGALRSGYAYRASRRLVQASTPCADASLLGALRLAAEAHGLRQPPQLRLSTQIDSPQLSGPWRPVLLLPARRLAAMHADDLDMALTHELVHLQRRDLWWGLLPALAQHLFFFHPLVQLAVREYALAREAACDAAVVAGHRHCRHNYARLLLQLGVAPRPAAGVASASPSFVSLKRRLLMLQSTASFSRLGAGLITAAITLAGVMPLRLVAKPAPANAAAVAAPVAAPVVPAVPAPAVPILASVLAQPAPAVSAAAAPPAAPAAPVAPPQADAPLLTQGRISLSQHDDQDAYVPVQDGHNLMDASLDDLRDARRLAGDDGEILWFRHDGHRYVVRDPAALARFQALHAQTLDLADAQAELGDQQGDLGERQGDLGERMAELSAQMAESAARQAEAALATSQAQIDRVAAQRATEQMRRQELVKKIQDLARQQAQLGLQQSQLGKQQADASLRARQQAEQLIRQAIAQGLAMPVDG
;
A
#
# COMPACT_ATOMS: atom_id res chain seq x y z
N MET A 1 -19.82 44.97 -12.84
CA MET A 1 -19.64 43.73 -13.65
C MET A 1 -18.92 42.64 -12.84
N ASP A 2 -17.98 43.01 -11.95
CA ASP A 2 -17.17 42.06 -11.16
C ASP A 2 -17.94 41.20 -10.15
N MET A 3 -19.03 41.71 -9.55
CA MET A 3 -19.85 40.91 -8.62
C MET A 3 -20.59 39.74 -9.27
N ILE A 4 -20.95 39.86 -10.56
CA ILE A 4 -21.66 38.80 -11.31
C ILE A 4 -20.69 37.70 -11.77
N PHE A 5 -19.43 38.06 -12.05
CA PHE A 5 -18.39 37.08 -12.36
C PHE A 5 -17.99 36.26 -11.12
N GLY A 6 -17.88 36.91 -9.95
CA GLY A 6 -17.56 36.23 -8.69
C GLY A 6 -18.60 35.20 -8.26
N THR A 7 -19.90 35.51 -8.35
CA THR A 7 -20.98 34.58 -7.99
C THR A 7 -21.00 33.32 -8.87
N ARG A 8 -20.88 33.49 -10.19
CA ARG A 8 -20.84 32.35 -11.12
C ARG A 8 -19.64 31.43 -10.89
N LEU A 9 -18.49 31.98 -10.52
CA LEU A 9 -17.30 31.18 -10.22
C LEU A 9 -17.51 30.27 -8.99
N PHE A 10 -18.09 30.79 -7.91
CA PHE A 10 -18.35 30.00 -6.69
C PHE A 10 -19.42 28.92 -6.90
N GLU A 11 -20.45 29.19 -7.70
CA GLU A 11 -21.46 28.18 -8.05
C GLU A 11 -20.86 27.04 -8.90
N VAL A 12 -20.01 27.38 -9.87
CA VAL A 12 -19.28 26.39 -10.67
C VAL A 12 -18.32 25.58 -9.79
N LEU A 13 -17.61 26.21 -8.85
CA LEU A 13 -16.72 25.52 -7.92
C LEU A 13 -17.50 24.54 -7.01
N LEU A 14 -18.60 25.00 -6.40
CA LEU A 14 -19.37 24.19 -5.47
C LEU A 14 -20.05 23.01 -6.18
N SER A 15 -20.58 23.22 -7.39
CA SER A 15 -21.14 22.14 -8.21
C SER A 15 -20.09 21.10 -8.61
N ARG A 16 -18.84 21.52 -8.89
CA ARG A 16 -17.71 20.60 -9.14
C ARG A 16 -17.32 19.84 -7.87
N LEU A 17 -17.23 20.52 -6.72
CA LEU A 17 -16.96 19.86 -5.44
C LEU A 17 -17.99 18.78 -5.13
N LEU A 18 -19.28 19.07 -5.35
CA LEU A 18 -20.36 18.11 -5.12
C LEU A 18 -20.28 16.93 -6.09
N ALA A 19 -20.15 17.18 -7.40
CA ALA A 19 -20.04 16.13 -8.40
C ALA A 19 -18.83 15.22 -8.16
N THR A 20 -17.68 15.82 -7.85
CA THR A 20 -16.44 15.11 -7.51
C THR A 20 -16.60 14.28 -6.23
N SER A 21 -17.34 14.79 -5.24
CA SER A 21 -17.64 14.06 -3.99
C SER A 21 -18.46 12.80 -4.27
N VAL A 22 -19.52 12.90 -5.08
CA VAL A 22 -20.34 11.75 -5.45
C VAL A 22 -19.52 10.70 -6.21
N GLN A 23 -18.68 11.13 -7.16
CA GLN A 23 -17.77 10.23 -7.87
C GLN A 23 -16.76 9.56 -6.93
N ALA A 24 -16.22 10.31 -5.97
CA ALA A 24 -15.29 9.79 -4.97
C ALA A 24 -15.95 8.71 -4.10
N VAL A 25 -17.22 8.86 -3.72
CA VAL A 25 -17.97 7.82 -2.98
C VAL A 25 -18.01 6.50 -3.77
N VAL A 26 -18.39 6.57 -5.05
CA VAL A 26 -18.47 5.39 -5.93
C VAL A 26 -17.10 4.74 -6.09
N LEU A 27 -16.07 5.53 -6.36
CA LEU A 27 -14.71 5.04 -6.56
C LEU A 27 -14.13 4.41 -5.29
N VAL A 28 -14.32 5.04 -4.13
CA VAL A 28 -13.90 4.50 -2.83
C VAL A 28 -14.61 3.19 -2.54
N ALA A 29 -15.92 3.11 -2.78
CA ALA A 29 -16.69 1.88 -2.58
C ALA A 29 -16.20 0.74 -3.49
N ALA A 30 -15.93 1.04 -4.77
CA ALA A 30 -15.40 0.07 -5.72
C ALA A 30 -14.02 -0.45 -5.31
N ILE A 31 -13.08 0.44 -4.94
CA ILE A 31 -11.74 0.06 -4.49
C ILE A 31 -11.81 -0.73 -3.18
N TRP A 32 -12.68 -0.33 -2.25
CA TRP A 32 -12.88 -1.05 -0.99
C TRP A 32 -13.41 -2.47 -1.24
N ALA A 33 -14.44 -2.64 -2.08
CA ALA A 33 -14.98 -3.94 -2.43
C ALA A 33 -13.93 -4.81 -3.14
N LEU A 34 -13.18 -4.23 -4.08
CA LEU A 34 -12.09 -4.91 -4.77
C LEU A 34 -11.01 -5.40 -3.81
N CYS A 35 -10.56 -4.55 -2.88
CA CYS A 35 -9.59 -4.95 -1.85
C CYS A 35 -10.14 -6.02 -0.91
N ARG A 36 -11.45 -6.06 -0.69
CA ARG A 36 -12.13 -7.03 0.18
C ARG A 36 -12.35 -8.39 -0.49
N TRP A 37 -12.63 -8.40 -1.79
CA TRP A 37 -12.86 -9.62 -2.58
C TRP A 37 -11.58 -10.22 -3.16
N LEU A 38 -10.55 -9.41 -3.37
CA LEU A 38 -9.23 -9.87 -3.81
C LEU A 38 -8.18 -9.59 -2.71
N PRO A 39 -8.19 -10.37 -1.62
CA PRO A 39 -7.25 -10.21 -0.52
C PRO A 39 -5.79 -10.51 -0.91
N SER A 40 -5.56 -11.19 -2.04
CA SER A 40 -4.24 -11.44 -2.63
C SER A 40 -3.66 -10.25 -3.41
N LEU A 41 -4.41 -9.14 -3.57
CA LEU A 41 -3.89 -7.96 -4.27
C LEU A 41 -2.60 -7.44 -3.61
N PRO A 42 -1.51 -7.25 -4.38
CA PRO A 42 -0.26 -6.74 -3.86
C PRO A 42 -0.44 -5.38 -3.21
N ALA A 43 0.28 -5.12 -2.12
CA ALA A 43 0.24 -3.84 -1.42
C ALA A 43 0.55 -2.65 -2.35
N ALA A 44 1.47 -2.81 -3.30
CA ALA A 44 1.78 -1.81 -4.31
C ALA A 44 0.58 -1.48 -5.22
N THR A 45 -0.25 -2.47 -5.55
CA THR A 45 -1.47 -2.26 -6.34
C THR A 45 -2.55 -1.57 -5.52
N ARG A 46 -2.76 -1.97 -4.27
CA ARG A 46 -3.66 -1.26 -3.35
C ARG A 46 -3.25 0.20 -3.18
N CYS A 47 -1.94 0.45 -3.04
CA CYS A 47 -1.37 1.78 -2.97
C CYS A 47 -1.74 2.62 -4.20
N ARG A 48 -1.55 2.09 -5.41
CA ARG A 48 -1.95 2.77 -6.65
C ARG A 48 -3.45 3.05 -6.70
N LEU A 49 -4.29 2.08 -6.38
CA LEU A 49 -5.75 2.24 -6.42
C LEU A 49 -6.22 3.35 -5.48
N TRP A 50 -5.76 3.36 -4.22
CA TRP A 50 -6.11 4.44 -3.28
C TRP A 50 -5.55 5.80 -3.70
N TRP A 51 -4.38 5.82 -4.34
CA TRP A 51 -3.82 7.05 -4.91
C TRP A 51 -4.72 7.64 -6.02
N LEU A 52 -5.35 6.79 -6.84
CA LEU A 52 -6.27 7.23 -7.91
C LEU A 52 -7.48 8.00 -7.36
N VAL A 53 -7.92 7.75 -6.12
CA VAL A 53 -8.98 8.55 -5.48
C VAL A 53 -8.53 10.00 -5.30
N GLY A 54 -7.30 10.20 -4.82
CA GLY A 54 -6.71 11.53 -4.72
C GLY A 54 -6.58 12.20 -6.09
N ALA A 55 -6.18 11.43 -7.12
CA ALA A 55 -6.03 11.93 -8.48
C ALA A 55 -7.37 12.36 -9.07
N GLN A 56 -8.41 11.53 -8.91
CA GLN A 56 -9.78 11.83 -9.29
C GLN A 56 -10.31 13.08 -8.58
N ALA A 57 -10.06 13.23 -7.28
CA ALA A 57 -10.52 14.38 -6.52
C ALA A 57 -9.93 15.71 -7.06
N ILE A 58 -8.65 15.71 -7.44
CA ILE A 58 -8.00 16.90 -8.01
C ILE A 58 -8.42 17.13 -9.46
N LEU A 59 -8.45 16.07 -10.28
CA LEU A 59 -8.88 16.15 -11.67
C LEU A 59 -10.34 16.60 -11.79
N GLY A 60 -11.25 16.10 -10.96
CA GLY A 60 -12.66 16.50 -10.96
C GLY A 60 -12.89 17.99 -10.61
N LEU A 61 -11.96 18.60 -9.87
CA LEU A 61 -12.02 20.03 -9.56
C LEU A 61 -11.47 20.89 -10.70
N VAL A 62 -10.38 20.45 -11.34
CA VAL A 62 -9.65 21.20 -12.37
C VAL A 62 -10.26 21.03 -13.77
N TRP A 63 -10.75 19.83 -14.09
CA TRP A 63 -11.18 19.47 -15.44
C TRP A 63 -12.57 20.03 -15.76
N ALA A 64 -12.64 20.90 -16.77
CA ALA A 64 -13.85 21.66 -17.10
C ALA A 64 -14.82 20.95 -18.06
N GLY A 65 -14.37 19.96 -18.83
CA GLY A 65 -15.20 19.25 -19.82
C GLY A 65 -15.57 17.84 -19.38
N ALA A 66 -16.78 17.62 -18.89
CA ALA A 66 -17.24 16.25 -18.68
C ALA A 66 -17.40 15.53 -20.03
N LEU A 67 -16.95 14.28 -20.12
CA LEU A 67 -17.29 13.42 -21.26
C LEU A 67 -18.75 12.98 -21.09
N HIS A 68 -19.61 13.41 -22.01
CA HIS A 68 -21.04 13.10 -21.98
C HIS A 68 -21.26 11.67 -22.49
N LEU A 69 -21.69 10.75 -21.62
CA LEU A 69 -22.14 9.41 -22.00
C LEU A 69 -23.67 9.39 -22.16
N PRO A 70 -24.21 9.28 -23.38
CA PRO A 70 -25.65 9.25 -23.63
C PRO A 70 -26.27 7.89 -23.28
N VAL A 71 -26.42 7.58 -21.99
CA VAL A 71 -26.93 6.28 -21.51
C VAL A 71 -28.37 6.37 -21.00
N LEU A 72 -28.81 7.55 -20.56
CA LEU A 72 -30.15 7.72 -19.99
C LEU A 72 -31.22 7.82 -21.10
N PRO A 73 -32.40 7.18 -20.94
CA PRO A 73 -33.52 7.37 -21.85
C PRO A 73 -33.98 8.83 -21.79
N ALA A 74 -34.22 9.43 -22.96
CA ALA A 74 -34.72 10.80 -23.04
C ALA A 74 -36.06 10.91 -22.29
N ALA A 75 -36.15 11.83 -21.33
CA ALA A 75 -37.42 12.14 -20.71
C ALA A 75 -38.37 12.66 -21.81
N PRO A 76 -39.61 12.14 -21.92
CA PRO A 76 -40.58 12.72 -22.84
C PRO A 76 -40.84 14.16 -22.41
N MET A 77 -40.58 15.14 -23.29
CA MET A 77 -41.06 16.49 -23.04
C MET A 77 -42.58 16.44 -22.95
N PRO A 78 -43.21 17.04 -21.94
CA PRO A 78 -44.63 17.33 -22.02
C PRO A 78 -44.84 18.25 -23.23
N ALA A 79 -45.67 17.81 -24.17
CA ALA A 79 -45.97 18.50 -25.43
C ALA A 79 -46.64 19.90 -25.25
N ALA A 80 -46.77 20.39 -24.03
CA ALA A 80 -47.55 21.58 -23.69
C ALA A 80 -46.83 22.93 -23.92
N LEU A 81 -45.58 22.95 -24.38
CA LEU A 81 -44.84 24.20 -24.66
C LEU A 81 -44.34 24.35 -26.10
N ALA A 82 -44.71 23.43 -27.00
CA ALA A 82 -44.37 23.52 -28.43
C ALA A 82 -45.37 24.34 -29.25
N ALA A 83 -46.49 24.77 -28.67
CA ALA A 83 -47.55 25.51 -29.35
C ALA A 83 -47.46 27.02 -29.06
N THR A 84 -46.39 27.69 -29.49
CA THR A 84 -46.44 29.16 -29.67
C THR A 84 -45.52 29.68 -30.78
N ALA A 85 -45.00 28.79 -31.63
CA ALA A 85 -44.39 29.20 -32.88
C ALA A 85 -45.49 29.38 -33.94
N LEU A 86 -46.10 30.57 -33.97
CA LEU A 86 -46.93 31.01 -35.09
C LEU A 86 -46.06 31.07 -36.36
N PRO A 87 -46.45 30.40 -37.46
CA PRO A 87 -45.74 30.55 -38.74
C PRO A 87 -46.09 31.91 -39.36
N ALA A 88 -45.07 32.74 -39.53
CA ALA A 88 -45.14 33.90 -40.41
C ALA A 88 -45.14 33.42 -41.87
N ALA A 89 -46.30 33.50 -42.52
CA ALA A 89 -46.42 33.37 -43.98
C ALA A 89 -47.40 34.43 -44.53
N SER A 90 -46.78 35.42 -45.17
CA SER A 90 -47.16 36.22 -46.34
C SER A 90 -48.59 36.18 -46.92
N ARG A 91 -49.16 37.40 -46.98
CA ARG A 91 -49.78 38.11 -48.14
C ARG A 91 -51.19 37.74 -48.67
N GLN A 92 -51.98 38.83 -48.74
CA GLN A 92 -53.00 39.24 -49.74
C GLN A 92 -54.29 38.42 -49.80
N ASP A 93 -55.50 38.95 -49.92
CA ASP A 93 -56.09 40.29 -50.02
C ASP A 93 -57.58 40.12 -49.65
N ALA A 94 -58.19 41.06 -48.92
CA ALA A 94 -59.61 41.38 -49.05
C ALA A 94 -59.93 42.67 -48.28
N ALA A 95 -60.43 43.64 -49.04
CA ALA A 95 -60.73 44.98 -48.62
C ALA A 95 -61.98 45.07 -47.72
N ALA A 96 -61.97 46.12 -46.87
CA ALA A 96 -62.97 47.19 -46.86
C ALA A 96 -63.65 47.47 -45.50
N THR A 97 -63.52 48.75 -45.11
CA THR A 97 -64.50 49.62 -44.43
C THR A 97 -64.55 49.64 -42.89
N SER A 98 -63.95 50.71 -42.36
CA SER A 98 -64.51 51.68 -41.40
C SER A 98 -64.83 51.25 -39.96
N ALA A 99 -64.15 51.90 -39.00
CA ALA A 99 -64.72 52.99 -38.18
C ALA A 99 -64.19 52.99 -36.72
N THR A 100 -63.63 54.15 -36.35
CA THR A 100 -63.85 54.86 -35.07
C THR A 100 -63.13 54.42 -33.79
N SER A 101 -62.19 55.30 -33.44
CA SER A 101 -61.90 55.91 -32.12
C SER A 101 -60.72 55.44 -31.26
N PRO A 102 -60.00 56.41 -30.67
CA PRO A 102 -58.79 56.21 -29.88
C PRO A 102 -59.15 56.01 -28.41
N ALA A 103 -58.40 55.15 -27.71
CA ALA A 103 -58.41 55.13 -26.26
C ALA A 103 -57.00 54.88 -25.75
N SER A 104 -56.35 55.98 -25.36
CA SER A 104 -55.16 56.00 -24.55
C SER A 104 -55.35 55.11 -23.31
N ARG A 105 -54.60 54.03 -23.22
CA ARG A 105 -54.22 53.45 -21.92
C ARG A 105 -52.73 53.64 -21.73
N HIS A 106 -52.40 54.67 -20.96
CA HIS A 106 -51.28 54.58 -20.04
C HIS A 106 -51.46 53.31 -19.21
N LEU A 107 -50.84 52.22 -19.64
CA LEU A 107 -50.49 51.10 -18.78
C LEU A 107 -49.02 51.27 -18.48
N THR A 108 -48.79 51.92 -17.34
CA THR A 108 -47.58 51.84 -16.54
C THR A 108 -47.04 50.42 -16.63
N ALA A 109 -45.88 50.26 -17.27
CA ALA A 109 -45.16 49.01 -17.21
C ALA A 109 -44.98 48.64 -15.73
N PRO A 110 -45.39 47.44 -15.26
CA PRO A 110 -44.88 46.93 -14.02
C PRO A 110 -43.39 46.77 -14.26
N GLN A 111 -42.63 47.68 -13.67
CA GLN A 111 -41.20 47.61 -13.46
C GLN A 111 -40.87 46.16 -13.08
N ALA A 112 -40.02 45.55 -13.91
CA ALA A 112 -39.58 44.18 -13.79
C ALA A 112 -39.40 43.80 -12.31
N ALA A 113 -40.08 42.73 -11.89
CA ALA A 113 -39.89 42.15 -10.58
C ALA A 113 -38.39 42.11 -10.28
N SER A 114 -38.00 42.86 -9.25
CA SER A 114 -36.66 42.90 -8.69
C SER A 114 -36.13 41.47 -8.64
N ALA A 115 -35.10 41.20 -9.46
CA ALA A 115 -34.40 39.92 -9.40
C ALA A 115 -33.93 39.77 -7.96
N ALA A 116 -34.55 38.86 -7.21
CA ALA A 116 -34.20 38.57 -5.84
C ALA A 116 -32.67 38.45 -5.77
N ALA A 117 -32.03 39.32 -4.97
CA ALA A 117 -30.58 39.28 -4.79
C ALA A 117 -30.21 37.81 -4.50
N PRO A 118 -29.31 37.19 -5.28
CA PRO A 118 -29.03 35.78 -5.15
C PRO A 118 -28.62 35.52 -3.70
N LEU A 119 -29.37 34.64 -3.02
CA LEU A 119 -29.13 34.30 -1.62
C LEU A 119 -27.62 34.02 -1.42
N PRO A 120 -26.94 34.67 -0.45
CA PRO A 120 -25.48 34.61 -0.30
C PRO A 120 -24.95 33.25 0.16
N TRP A 121 -25.78 32.21 0.26
CA TRP A 121 -25.42 30.89 0.79
C TRP A 121 -24.27 30.23 0.01
N ALA A 122 -24.20 30.41 -1.31
CA ALA A 122 -23.11 29.87 -2.12
C ALA A 122 -21.77 30.54 -1.77
N GLN A 123 -21.79 31.85 -1.52
CA GLN A 123 -20.62 32.61 -1.09
C GLN A 123 -20.21 32.25 0.34
N THR A 124 -21.17 32.07 1.26
CA THR A 124 -20.86 31.66 2.64
C THR A 124 -20.27 30.25 2.69
N LEU A 125 -20.81 29.29 1.92
CA LEU A 125 -20.26 27.94 1.81
C LEU A 125 -18.87 27.94 1.16
N ALA A 126 -18.67 28.72 0.08
CA ALA A 126 -17.35 28.86 -0.54
C ALA A 126 -16.33 29.50 0.42
N GLY A 127 -16.74 30.51 1.19
CA GLY A 127 -15.92 31.14 2.22
C GLY A 127 -15.55 30.19 3.35
N LEU A 128 -16.51 29.38 3.83
CA LEU A 128 -16.27 28.34 4.83
C LEU A 128 -15.30 27.27 4.30
N TRP A 129 -15.51 26.81 3.05
CA TRP A 129 -14.63 25.87 2.38
C TRP A 129 -13.20 26.44 2.27
N LEU A 130 -13.06 27.69 1.80
CA LEU A 130 -11.76 28.34 1.66
C LEU A 130 -11.05 28.48 3.01
N THR A 131 -11.80 28.80 4.07
CA THR A 131 -11.27 28.87 5.43
C THR A 131 -10.71 27.51 5.88
N GLY A 132 -11.44 26.42 5.64
CA GLY A 132 -10.96 25.06 5.94
C GLY A 132 -9.71 24.68 5.14
N VAL A 133 -9.67 24.99 3.84
CA VAL A 133 -8.49 24.79 2.99
C VAL A 133 -7.30 25.59 3.51
N LEU A 134 -7.51 26.86 3.89
CA LEU A 134 -6.46 27.73 4.43
C LEU A 134 -5.92 27.22 5.76
N LEU A 135 -6.78 26.82 6.70
CA LEU A 135 -6.36 26.22 7.97
C LEU A 135 -5.56 24.94 7.73
N GLY A 136 -6.00 24.11 6.80
CA GLY A 136 -5.29 22.92 6.35
C GLY A 136 -3.90 23.24 5.79
N ALA A 137 -3.81 24.23 4.91
CA ALA A 137 -2.57 24.70 4.31
C ALA A 137 -1.61 25.29 5.37
N LEU A 138 -2.12 26.07 6.33
CA LEU A 138 -1.35 26.60 7.46
C LEU A 138 -0.79 25.48 8.34
N ARG A 139 -1.60 24.47 8.67
CA ARG A 139 -1.17 23.29 9.43
C ARG A 139 -0.07 22.51 8.70
N SER A 140 -0.22 22.31 7.39
CA SER A 140 0.80 21.65 6.56
C SER A 140 2.06 22.51 6.42
N GLY A 141 1.92 23.83 6.30
CA GLY A 141 3.04 24.77 6.30
C GLY A 141 3.80 24.74 7.62
N TYR A 142 3.11 24.67 8.76
CA TYR A 142 3.74 24.50 10.08
C TYR A 142 4.48 23.17 10.17
N ALA A 143 3.87 22.05 9.75
CA ALA A 143 4.52 20.74 9.75
C ALA A 143 5.76 20.71 8.84
N TYR A 144 5.68 21.30 7.66
CA TYR A 144 6.82 21.45 6.76
C TYR A 144 7.94 22.27 7.39
N ARG A 145 7.61 23.41 8.03
CA ARG A 145 8.59 24.23 8.77
C ARG A 145 9.21 23.47 9.93
N ALA A 146 8.43 22.69 10.68
CA ALA A 146 8.93 21.85 11.76
C ALA A 146 9.90 20.78 11.24
N SER A 147 9.54 20.11 10.14
CA SER A 147 10.42 19.13 9.46
C SER A 147 11.72 19.78 8.97
N ARG A 148 11.64 20.98 8.37
CA ARG A 148 12.84 21.74 7.98
C ARG A 148 13.72 22.13 9.17
N ARG A 149 13.12 22.58 10.27
CA ARG A 149 13.84 22.89 11.51
C ARG A 149 14.53 21.65 12.08
N LEU A 150 13.88 20.49 12.03
CA LEU A 150 14.46 19.22 12.45
C LEU A 150 15.67 18.84 11.60
N VAL A 151 15.59 18.98 10.28
CA VAL A 151 16.73 18.75 9.38
C VAL A 151 17.85 19.76 9.65
N GLN A 152 17.52 21.03 9.88
CA GLN A 152 18.53 22.06 10.20
C GLN A 152 19.22 21.83 11.55
N ALA A 153 18.49 21.33 12.55
CA ALA A 153 19.02 21.01 13.88
C ALA A 153 19.79 19.68 13.93
N SER A 154 19.67 18.83 12.90
CA SER A 154 20.41 17.57 12.79
C SER A 154 21.87 17.81 12.37
N THR A 155 22.77 16.92 12.74
CA THR A 155 24.19 16.98 12.35
C THR A 155 24.47 16.11 11.12
N PRO A 156 25.33 16.53 10.18
CA PRO A 156 25.79 15.64 9.12
C PRO A 156 26.45 14.39 9.71
N CYS A 157 26.21 13.22 9.12
CA CYS A 157 26.95 12.02 9.50
C CYS A 157 28.40 12.15 9.00
N ALA A 158 29.37 11.97 9.90
CA ALA A 158 30.81 11.99 9.59
C ALA A 158 31.41 10.58 9.51
N ASP A 159 30.64 9.54 9.83
CA ASP A 159 31.09 8.16 9.79
C ASP A 159 31.17 7.68 8.33
N ALA A 160 32.40 7.55 7.84
CA ALA A 160 32.69 7.12 6.47
C ALA A 160 32.16 5.71 6.18
N SER A 161 32.16 4.81 7.17
CA SER A 161 31.67 3.44 7.00
C SER A 161 30.16 3.42 6.77
N LEU A 162 29.41 4.19 7.55
CA LEU A 162 27.96 4.28 7.42
C LEU A 162 27.54 5.00 6.14
N LEU A 163 28.28 6.04 5.73
CA LEU A 163 28.09 6.70 4.44
C LEU A 163 28.37 5.76 3.26
N GLY A 164 29.43 4.95 3.36
CA GLY A 164 29.76 3.91 2.37
C GLY A 164 28.67 2.85 2.26
N ALA A 165 28.23 2.30 3.39
CA ALA A 165 27.14 1.33 3.45
C ALA A 165 25.84 1.86 2.85
N LEU A 166 25.46 3.10 3.17
CA LEU A 166 24.28 3.75 2.59
C LEU A 166 24.40 3.91 1.07
N ARG A 167 25.60 4.28 0.58
CA ARG A 167 25.84 4.43 -0.86
C ARG A 167 25.68 3.09 -1.59
N LEU A 168 26.27 2.03 -1.05
CA LEU A 168 26.16 0.69 -1.61
C LEU A 168 24.71 0.18 -1.61
N ALA A 169 24.00 0.36 -0.50
CA ALA A 169 22.58 0.03 -0.42
C ALA A 169 21.76 0.84 -1.44
N ALA A 170 22.04 2.13 -1.59
CA ALA A 170 21.36 2.97 -2.58
C ALA A 170 21.62 2.50 -4.02
N GLU A 171 22.87 2.15 -4.36
CA GLU A 171 23.25 1.58 -5.66
C GLU A 171 22.53 0.23 -5.92
N ALA A 172 22.47 -0.65 -4.91
CA ALA A 172 21.76 -1.93 -5.00
C ALA A 172 20.25 -1.75 -5.24
N HIS A 173 19.66 -0.66 -4.74
CA HIS A 173 18.28 -0.27 -5.04
C HIS A 173 18.12 0.54 -6.34
N GLY A 174 19.16 0.67 -7.16
CA GLY A 174 19.12 1.36 -8.45
C GLY A 174 19.01 2.90 -8.33
N LEU A 175 19.37 3.47 -7.18
CA LEU A 175 19.42 4.92 -7.00
C LEU A 175 20.73 5.47 -7.57
N ARG A 176 20.62 6.55 -8.36
CA ARG A 176 21.80 7.21 -8.95
C ARG A 176 22.69 7.88 -7.91
N GLN A 177 22.11 8.33 -6.80
CA GLN A 177 22.83 9.00 -5.71
C GLN A 177 22.14 8.65 -4.38
N PRO A 178 22.91 8.39 -3.30
CA PRO A 178 22.35 8.22 -1.98
C PRO A 178 21.78 9.55 -1.46
N PRO A 179 20.73 9.50 -0.60
CA PRO A 179 20.27 10.69 0.09
C PRO A 179 21.34 11.20 1.06
N GLN A 180 21.27 12.49 1.42
CA GLN A 180 22.15 13.02 2.47
C GLN A 180 21.83 12.34 3.80
N LEU A 181 22.84 11.82 4.48
CA LEU A 181 22.70 11.19 5.78
C LEU A 181 22.96 12.19 6.90
N ARG A 182 22.02 12.31 7.83
CA ARG A 182 22.13 13.18 9.01
C ARG A 182 21.68 12.46 10.27
N LEU A 183 22.25 12.84 11.40
CA LEU A 183 21.94 12.29 12.72
C LEU A 183 21.11 13.30 13.52
N SER A 184 20.02 12.84 14.13
CA SER A 184 19.17 13.70 14.96
C SER A 184 18.90 13.06 16.31
N THR A 185 18.99 13.87 17.37
CA THR A 185 18.64 13.49 18.74
C THR A 185 17.15 13.66 19.06
N GLN A 186 16.38 14.23 18.12
CA GLN A 186 14.96 14.55 18.27
C GLN A 186 14.04 13.50 17.60
N ILE A 187 14.61 12.39 17.12
CA ILE A 187 13.87 11.29 16.51
C ILE A 187 14.24 9.96 17.14
N ASP A 188 13.28 9.04 17.12
CA ASP A 188 13.38 7.71 17.72
C ASP A 188 13.43 6.58 16.68
N SER A 189 13.16 6.89 15.42
CA SER A 189 13.24 5.97 14.30
C SER A 189 13.90 6.64 13.10
N PRO A 190 14.51 5.87 12.19
CA PRO A 190 14.91 6.37 10.88
C PRO A 190 13.72 7.03 10.16
N GLN A 191 14.00 8.09 9.40
CA GLN A 191 12.98 8.78 8.60
C GLN A 191 13.58 9.52 7.40
N LEU A 192 12.89 9.49 6.27
CA LEU A 192 13.21 10.27 5.09
C LEU A 192 12.40 11.58 5.05
N SER A 193 13.08 12.71 4.89
CA SER A 193 12.45 14.04 4.87
C SER A 193 12.83 14.85 3.62
N GLY A 194 11.84 15.55 3.05
CA GLY A 194 12.04 16.51 1.96
C GLY A 194 11.84 15.89 0.57
N PRO A 195 10.71 16.18 -0.13
CA PRO A 195 10.45 15.56 -1.44
C PRO A 195 11.46 15.98 -2.52
N TRP A 196 11.86 17.26 -2.57
CA TRP A 196 12.80 17.75 -3.60
C TRP A 196 14.28 17.43 -3.32
N ARG A 197 14.67 17.46 -2.05
CA ARG A 197 16.04 17.17 -1.59
C ARG A 197 15.95 16.22 -0.41
N PRO A 198 15.83 14.91 -0.68
CA PRO A 198 15.61 13.91 0.36
C PRO A 198 16.82 13.80 1.27
N VAL A 199 16.58 13.90 2.57
CA VAL A 199 17.56 13.74 3.64
C VAL A 199 17.11 12.57 4.50
N LEU A 200 17.98 11.57 4.65
CA LEU A 200 17.78 10.44 5.54
C LEU A 200 18.27 10.82 6.93
N LEU A 201 17.37 10.81 7.91
CA LEU A 201 17.69 11.09 9.30
C LEU A 201 17.75 9.78 10.10
N LEU A 202 18.83 9.59 10.86
CA LEU A 202 18.98 8.48 11.80
C LEU A 202 18.87 8.95 13.26
N PRO A 203 18.29 8.12 14.15
CA PRO A 203 18.12 8.44 15.56
C PRO A 203 19.47 8.34 16.29
N ALA A 204 20.14 9.47 16.51
CA ALA A 204 21.48 9.52 17.11
C ALA A 204 21.56 8.80 18.47
N ARG A 205 20.47 8.86 19.27
CA ARG A 205 20.40 8.23 20.60
C ARG A 205 20.25 6.72 20.56
N ARG A 206 19.63 6.18 19.51
CA ARG A 206 19.36 4.72 19.39
C ARG A 206 20.31 4.02 18.45
N LEU A 207 21.00 4.76 17.58
CA LEU A 207 21.90 4.21 16.56
C LEU A 207 22.93 3.23 17.15
N ALA A 208 23.56 3.59 18.28
CA ALA A 208 24.54 2.75 18.94
C ALA A 208 23.97 1.45 19.53
N ALA A 209 22.65 1.39 19.78
CA ALA A 209 21.96 0.23 20.33
C ALA A 209 21.26 -0.61 19.25
N MET A 210 21.26 -0.17 17.98
CA MET A 210 20.69 -0.94 16.88
C MET A 210 21.71 -1.98 16.40
N HIS A 211 21.27 -3.22 16.22
CA HIS A 211 22.09 -4.24 15.58
C HIS A 211 22.32 -3.87 14.10
N ALA A 212 23.42 -4.35 13.53
CA ALA A 212 23.76 -4.07 12.13
C ALA A 212 22.64 -4.49 11.16
N ASP A 213 22.05 -5.67 11.36
CA ASP A 213 20.95 -6.17 10.55
C ASP A 213 19.67 -5.33 10.70
N ASP A 214 19.38 -4.85 11.91
CA ASP A 214 18.24 -3.97 12.20
C ASP A 214 18.39 -2.62 11.48
N LEU A 215 19.61 -2.09 11.47
CA LEU A 215 19.94 -0.85 10.76
C LEU A 215 19.86 -1.05 9.24
N ASP A 216 20.41 -2.14 8.70
CA ASP A 216 20.38 -2.45 7.27
C ASP A 216 18.94 -2.63 6.78
N MET A 217 18.09 -3.35 7.51
CA MET A 217 16.66 -3.46 7.21
C MET A 217 15.95 -2.09 7.25
N ALA A 218 16.25 -1.25 8.24
CA ALA A 218 15.65 0.08 8.35
C ALA A 218 16.11 1.03 7.23
N LEU A 219 17.39 0.99 6.86
CA LEU A 219 17.92 1.77 5.74
C LEU A 219 17.33 1.31 4.42
N THR A 220 17.25 -0.01 4.20
CA THR A 220 16.59 -0.62 3.03
C THR A 220 15.15 -0.11 2.91
N HIS A 221 14.40 -0.06 4.02
CA HIS A 221 13.04 0.49 4.03
C HIS A 221 12.98 1.95 3.56
N GLU A 222 13.83 2.82 4.11
CA GLU A 222 13.88 4.24 3.72
C GLU A 222 14.36 4.43 2.27
N LEU A 223 15.29 3.61 1.79
CA LEU A 223 15.76 3.62 0.41
C LEU A 223 14.66 3.18 -0.56
N VAL A 224 13.83 2.21 -0.19
CA VAL A 224 12.66 1.81 -1.00
C VAL A 224 11.67 2.97 -1.11
N HIS A 225 11.43 3.75 -0.05
CA HIS A 225 10.62 4.96 -0.15
C HIS A 225 11.19 5.97 -1.16
N LEU A 226 12.51 6.14 -1.16
CA LEU A 226 13.20 7.00 -2.11
C LEU A 226 13.10 6.49 -3.55
N GLN A 227 13.37 5.20 -3.76
CA GLN A 227 13.29 4.52 -5.06
C GLN A 227 11.88 4.64 -5.66
N ARG A 228 10.85 4.45 -4.83
CA ARG A 228 9.44 4.57 -5.24
C ARG A 228 8.95 6.01 -5.34
N ARG A 229 9.78 7.00 -4.95
CA ARG A 229 9.44 8.44 -4.90
C ARG A 229 8.21 8.72 -4.03
N ASP A 230 8.07 7.99 -2.93
CA ASP A 230 6.87 8.03 -2.09
C ASP A 230 6.60 9.41 -1.46
N LEU A 231 7.65 10.22 -1.26
CA LEU A 231 7.53 11.60 -0.78
C LEU A 231 6.82 12.50 -1.80
N TRP A 232 7.09 12.31 -3.10
CA TRP A 232 6.43 13.02 -4.19
C TRP A 232 5.00 12.56 -4.38
N TRP A 233 4.80 11.25 -4.48
CA TRP A 233 3.47 10.68 -4.68
C TRP A 233 2.53 10.98 -3.51
N GLY A 234 3.06 11.17 -2.30
CA GLY A 234 2.30 11.58 -1.12
C GLY A 234 1.77 13.02 -1.15
N LEU A 235 2.30 13.91 -1.99
CA LEU A 235 1.83 15.30 -2.09
C LEU A 235 0.41 15.38 -2.65
N LEU A 236 0.09 14.52 -3.62
CA LEU A 236 -1.20 14.54 -4.30
C LEU A 236 -2.36 14.12 -3.36
N PRO A 237 -2.32 12.97 -2.66
CA PRO A 237 -3.32 12.63 -1.65
C PRO A 237 -3.38 13.64 -0.51
N ALA A 238 -2.24 14.24 -0.11
CA ALA A 238 -2.24 15.32 0.87
C ALA A 238 -3.01 16.55 0.36
N LEU A 239 -2.82 16.96 -0.89
CA LEU A 239 -3.59 18.06 -1.48
C LEU A 239 -5.09 17.74 -1.54
N ALA A 240 -5.46 16.55 -2.00
CA ALA A 240 -6.84 16.08 -2.00
C ALA A 240 -7.45 16.11 -0.58
N GLN A 241 -6.68 15.72 0.43
CA GLN A 241 -7.08 15.78 1.84
C GLN A 241 -7.48 17.19 2.29
N HIS A 242 -6.76 18.22 1.82
CA HIS A 242 -7.04 19.62 2.17
C HIS A 242 -8.27 20.16 1.42
N LEU A 243 -8.34 19.91 0.11
CA LEU A 243 -9.45 20.38 -0.73
C LEU A 243 -10.80 19.75 -0.33
N PHE A 244 -10.76 18.49 0.11
CA PHE A 244 -11.91 17.71 0.55
C PHE A 244 -11.83 17.39 2.04
N PHE A 245 -11.41 18.35 2.87
CA PHE A 245 -11.29 18.18 4.33
C PHE A 245 -12.61 17.72 4.98
N PHE A 246 -13.74 18.15 4.42
CA PHE A 246 -15.09 17.80 4.87
C PHE A 246 -15.54 16.38 4.45
N HIS A 247 -14.85 15.73 3.51
CA HIS A 247 -15.31 14.48 2.91
C HIS A 247 -14.71 13.24 3.58
N PRO A 248 -15.46 12.50 4.42
CA PRO A 248 -14.90 11.43 5.24
C PRO A 248 -14.28 10.28 4.42
N LEU A 249 -14.86 9.93 3.27
CA LEU A 249 -14.31 8.87 2.42
C LEU A 249 -13.01 9.24 1.70
N VAL A 250 -12.79 10.53 1.39
CA VAL A 250 -11.49 10.98 0.85
C VAL A 250 -10.44 10.91 1.96
N GLN A 251 -10.80 11.30 3.19
CA GLN A 251 -9.92 11.14 4.35
C GLN A 251 -9.58 9.66 4.61
N LEU A 252 -10.55 8.75 4.46
CA LEU A 252 -10.34 7.32 4.52
C LEU A 252 -9.37 6.85 3.42
N ALA A 253 -9.60 7.25 2.17
CA ALA A 253 -8.75 6.88 1.04
C ALA A 253 -7.30 7.35 1.24
N VAL A 254 -7.07 8.56 1.76
CA VAL A 254 -5.72 9.07 2.07
C VAL A 254 -5.05 8.23 3.17
N ARG A 255 -5.80 7.78 4.19
CA ARG A 255 -5.30 6.89 5.24
C ARG A 255 -4.97 5.50 4.71
N GLU A 256 -5.83 4.94 3.86
CA GLU A 256 -5.62 3.63 3.22
C GLU A 256 -4.45 3.67 2.23
N TYR A 257 -4.30 4.76 1.47
CA TYR A 257 -3.13 5.02 0.65
C TYR A 257 -1.86 5.01 1.51
N ALA A 258 -1.85 5.77 2.61
CA ALA A 258 -0.69 5.84 3.48
C ALA A 258 -0.31 4.45 4.02
N LEU A 259 -1.27 3.66 4.48
CA LEU A 259 -1.01 2.30 4.96
C LEU A 259 -0.52 1.37 3.85
N ALA A 260 -1.17 1.37 2.67
CA ALA A 260 -0.79 0.53 1.56
C ALA A 260 0.60 0.89 1.01
N ARG A 261 0.99 2.16 1.10
CA ARG A 261 2.33 2.64 0.77
C ARG A 261 3.39 2.06 1.71
N GLU A 262 3.16 2.07 3.02
CA GLU A 262 4.06 1.43 4.01
C GLU A 262 4.13 -0.07 3.77
N ALA A 263 2.98 -0.74 3.60
CA ALA A 263 2.94 -2.18 3.35
C ALA A 263 3.64 -2.58 2.05
N ALA A 264 3.63 -1.71 1.04
CA ALA A 264 4.36 -1.93 -0.20
C ALA A 264 5.88 -1.77 -0.01
N CYS A 265 6.34 -0.88 0.87
CA CYS A 265 7.75 -0.82 1.28
C CYS A 265 8.14 -2.05 2.08
N ASP A 266 7.33 -2.43 3.08
CA ASP A 266 7.53 -3.61 3.90
C ASP A 266 7.68 -4.87 3.04
N ALA A 267 6.77 -5.05 2.08
CA ALA A 267 6.82 -6.17 1.14
C ALA A 267 8.09 -6.17 0.28
N ALA A 268 8.58 -5.00 -0.14
CA ALA A 268 9.79 -4.90 -0.95
C ALA A 268 11.07 -5.21 -0.15
N VAL A 269 11.13 -4.83 1.14
CA VAL A 269 12.25 -5.15 2.02
C VAL A 269 12.40 -6.67 2.19
N VAL A 270 11.28 -7.38 2.35
CA VAL A 270 11.26 -8.84 2.58
C VAL A 270 11.10 -9.68 1.31
N ALA A 271 11.10 -9.05 0.12
CA ALA A 271 10.94 -9.75 -1.16
C ALA A 271 12.22 -10.48 -1.61
N GLY A 272 13.38 -10.11 -1.08
CA GLY A 272 14.66 -10.78 -1.34
C GLY A 272 15.03 -11.80 -0.25
N HIS A 273 16.00 -12.66 -0.55
CA HIS A 273 16.55 -13.65 0.41
C HIS A 273 17.42 -13.04 1.52
N ARG A 274 17.69 -11.73 1.45
CA ARG A 274 18.59 -11.02 2.39
C ARG A 274 18.01 -10.82 3.78
N HIS A 275 16.68 -10.68 3.90
CA HIS A 275 16.01 -10.40 5.17
C HIS A 275 14.80 -11.32 5.35
N CYS A 276 14.79 -12.09 6.43
CA CYS A 276 13.62 -12.89 6.75
C CYS A 276 12.50 -11.99 7.35
N ARG A 277 11.25 -12.33 7.05
CA ARG A 277 10.07 -11.57 7.51
C ARG A 277 9.98 -11.48 9.03
N HIS A 278 10.47 -12.50 9.74
CA HIS A 278 10.45 -12.54 11.20
C HIS A 278 11.32 -11.43 11.80
N ASN A 279 12.58 -11.32 11.36
CA ASN A 279 13.50 -10.29 11.83
C ASN A 279 12.98 -8.90 11.50
N TYR A 280 12.42 -8.73 10.30
CA TYR A 280 11.82 -7.46 9.92
C TYR A 280 10.58 -7.11 10.76
N ALA A 281 9.70 -8.07 11.04
CA ALA A 281 8.55 -7.87 11.92
C ALA A 281 8.97 -7.50 13.35
N ARG A 282 10.03 -8.11 13.87
CA ARG A 282 10.63 -7.76 15.17
C ARG A 282 11.14 -6.31 15.16
N LEU A 283 11.86 -5.91 14.11
CA LEU A 283 12.32 -4.53 13.94
C LEU A 283 11.15 -3.53 13.95
N LEU A 284 10.07 -3.82 13.22
CA LEU A 284 8.88 -2.96 13.21
C LEU A 284 8.25 -2.81 14.61
N LEU A 285 8.27 -3.87 15.42
CA LEU A 285 7.81 -3.82 16.80
C LEU A 285 8.75 -3.01 17.71
N GLN A 286 10.07 -3.12 17.51
CA GLN A 286 11.07 -2.36 18.26
C GLN A 286 11.06 -0.86 17.94
N LEU A 287 10.89 -0.51 16.67
CA LEU A 287 10.70 0.89 16.24
C LEU A 287 9.35 1.44 16.74
N GLY A 288 8.35 0.57 16.88
CA GLY A 288 7.10 0.85 17.57
C GLY A 288 6.21 1.86 16.84
N VAL A 289 5.47 2.63 17.64
CA VAL A 289 4.54 3.66 17.17
C VAL A 289 5.12 5.02 17.49
N ALA A 290 5.36 5.84 16.46
CA ALA A 290 5.77 7.22 16.62
C ALA A 290 4.74 8.16 15.95
N PRO A 291 4.30 9.24 16.62
CA PRO A 291 3.41 10.21 15.99
C PRO A 291 4.10 10.82 14.76
N ARG A 292 3.44 10.76 13.60
CA ARG A 292 3.97 11.41 12.39
C ARG A 292 3.83 12.93 12.48
N PRO A 293 4.91 13.72 12.34
CA PRO A 293 4.76 15.09 11.86
C PRO A 293 4.29 15.02 10.40
N ALA A 294 3.30 15.83 10.02
CA ALA A 294 2.51 15.67 8.80
C ALA A 294 3.31 15.69 7.46
N ALA A 295 2.60 15.32 6.37
CA ALA A 295 2.94 15.40 4.92
C ALA A 295 4.42 15.51 4.50
N GLY A 296 4.91 14.53 3.75
CA GLY A 296 6.25 14.54 3.15
C GLY A 296 7.36 13.94 4.02
N VAL A 297 6.98 13.18 5.05
CA VAL A 297 7.88 12.39 5.91
C VAL A 297 7.50 10.91 5.77
N ALA A 298 8.49 10.06 5.48
CA ALA A 298 8.39 8.61 5.70
C ALA A 298 8.96 8.32 7.10
N SER A 299 8.21 7.60 7.94
CA SER A 299 8.56 7.35 9.34
C SER A 299 7.69 6.21 9.87
N ALA A 300 7.97 5.77 11.10
CA ALA A 300 7.31 4.68 11.82
C ALA A 300 5.77 4.78 11.81
N SER A 301 5.14 3.65 12.18
CA SER A 301 3.69 3.51 12.17
C SER A 301 3.03 4.59 13.07
N PRO A 302 2.04 5.34 12.56
CA PRO A 302 1.42 6.44 13.32
C PRO A 302 0.47 5.96 14.43
N SER A 303 0.08 4.68 14.43
CA SER A 303 -0.79 4.09 15.44
C SER A 303 -0.55 2.58 15.58
N PHE A 304 -0.96 2.01 16.72
CA PHE A 304 -0.92 0.57 16.94
C PHE A 304 -1.77 -0.21 15.92
N VAL A 305 -2.91 0.35 15.52
CA VAL A 305 -3.77 -0.24 14.47
C VAL A 305 -3.04 -0.28 13.13
N SER A 306 -2.29 0.77 12.77
CA SER A 306 -1.47 0.79 11.56
C SER A 306 -0.36 -0.25 11.61
N LEU A 307 0.32 -0.37 12.76
CA LEU A 307 1.38 -1.36 12.96
C LEU A 307 0.84 -2.80 12.84
N LYS A 308 -0.28 -3.09 13.53
CA LYS A 308 -0.95 -4.39 13.43
C LYS A 308 -1.32 -4.73 11.98
N ARG A 309 -1.91 -3.77 11.26
CA ARG A 309 -2.29 -4.00 9.84
C ARG A 309 -1.08 -4.23 8.94
N ARG A 310 0.04 -3.51 9.16
CA ARG A 310 1.31 -3.77 8.45
C ARG A 310 1.83 -5.17 8.72
N LEU A 311 1.88 -5.61 9.98
CA LEU A 311 2.32 -6.95 10.36
C LEU A 311 1.43 -8.05 9.74
N LEU A 312 0.11 -7.86 9.72
CA LEU A 312 -0.82 -8.79 9.05
C LEU A 312 -0.61 -8.83 7.53
N MET A 313 -0.34 -7.69 6.89
CA MET A 313 -0.07 -7.65 5.44
C MET A 313 1.30 -8.28 5.10
N LEU A 314 2.30 -8.14 5.98
CA LEU A 314 3.60 -8.80 5.87
C LEU A 314 3.50 -10.33 5.85
N GLN A 315 2.50 -10.90 6.53
CA GLN A 315 2.26 -12.35 6.54
C GLN A 315 1.71 -12.87 5.20
N SER A 316 1.10 -12.02 4.37
CA SER A 316 0.52 -12.45 3.10
C SER A 316 1.61 -12.75 2.06
N THR A 317 1.74 -14.03 1.68
CA THR A 317 2.63 -14.54 0.62
C THR A 317 1.97 -14.60 -0.75
N ALA A 318 0.67 -14.32 -0.83
CA ALA A 318 -0.12 -14.56 -2.02
C ALA A 318 0.50 -13.84 -3.24
N SER A 319 0.86 -14.61 -4.25
CA SER A 319 1.31 -14.09 -5.53
C SER A 319 0.08 -13.71 -6.35
N PHE A 320 0.15 -12.57 -7.02
CA PHE A 320 -0.90 -12.11 -7.93
C PHE A 320 -0.27 -11.78 -9.27
N SER A 321 -0.93 -12.16 -10.35
CA SER A 321 -0.43 -11.90 -11.71
C SER A 321 -0.20 -10.40 -11.92
N ARG A 322 1.01 -10.04 -12.37
CA ARG A 322 1.37 -8.65 -12.69
C ARG A 322 0.46 -8.07 -13.76
N LEU A 323 0.07 -8.89 -14.75
CA LEU A 323 -0.86 -8.51 -15.81
C LEU A 323 -2.26 -8.23 -15.25
N GLY A 324 -2.77 -9.11 -14.38
CA GLY A 324 -4.06 -8.92 -13.72
C GLY A 324 -4.10 -7.63 -12.90
N ALA A 325 -3.03 -7.35 -12.14
CA ALA A 325 -2.93 -6.13 -11.34
C ALA A 325 -2.88 -4.88 -12.23
N GLY A 326 -2.18 -4.96 -13.37
CA GLY A 326 -2.12 -3.91 -14.39
C GLY A 326 -3.49 -3.62 -14.99
N LEU A 327 -4.20 -4.66 -15.44
CA LEU A 327 -5.53 -4.55 -16.04
C LEU A 327 -6.56 -3.96 -15.07
N ILE A 328 -6.55 -4.39 -13.81
CA ILE A 328 -7.43 -3.85 -12.77
C ILE A 328 -7.15 -2.35 -12.56
N THR A 329 -5.87 -1.97 -12.47
CA THR A 329 -5.48 -0.57 -12.29
C THR A 329 -5.92 0.27 -13.51
N ALA A 330 -5.72 -0.24 -14.72
CA ALA A 330 -6.13 0.41 -15.96
C ALA A 330 -7.66 0.57 -16.04
N ALA A 331 -8.42 -0.48 -15.72
CA ALA A 331 -9.88 -0.45 -15.71
C ALA A 331 -10.43 0.58 -14.72
N ILE A 332 -9.90 0.62 -13.49
CA ILE A 332 -10.29 1.62 -12.49
C ILE A 332 -9.89 3.04 -12.90
N THR A 333 -8.74 3.19 -13.56
CA THR A 333 -8.32 4.50 -14.07
C THR A 333 -9.28 4.99 -15.16
N LEU A 334 -9.65 4.13 -16.11
CA LEU A 334 -10.56 4.45 -17.21
C LEU A 334 -11.98 4.74 -16.72
N ALA A 335 -12.50 3.93 -15.80
CA ALA A 335 -13.89 4.03 -15.31
C ALA A 335 -14.06 5.07 -14.20
N GLY A 336 -13.06 5.24 -13.34
CA GLY A 336 -13.18 5.97 -12.08
C GLY A 336 -12.54 7.36 -12.06
N VAL A 337 -11.50 7.61 -12.86
CA VAL A 337 -10.73 8.86 -12.81
C VAL A 337 -11.18 9.87 -13.87
N MET A 338 -11.80 9.41 -14.96
CA MET A 338 -12.39 10.29 -15.96
C MET A 338 -13.71 10.89 -15.46
N PRO A 339 -13.93 12.22 -15.58
CA PRO A 339 -15.18 12.86 -15.19
C PRO A 339 -16.28 12.52 -16.22
N LEU A 340 -16.88 11.35 -16.06
CA LEU A 340 -18.00 10.89 -16.88
C LEU A 340 -19.27 11.59 -16.39
N ARG A 341 -19.97 12.31 -17.28
CA ARG A 341 -21.35 12.76 -17.04
C ARG A 341 -22.29 11.90 -17.85
N LEU A 342 -23.24 11.24 -17.17
CA LEU A 342 -24.35 10.58 -17.83
C LEU A 342 -25.29 11.66 -18.38
N VAL A 343 -25.51 11.67 -19.68
CA VAL A 343 -26.43 12.59 -20.36
C VAL A 343 -27.54 11.76 -21.01
N ALA A 344 -28.71 12.37 -21.22
CA ALA A 344 -29.77 11.74 -21.98
C ALA A 344 -29.31 11.53 -23.43
N LYS A 345 -29.70 10.41 -24.05
CA LYS A 345 -29.49 10.20 -25.48
C LYS A 345 -30.19 11.34 -26.24
N PRO A 346 -29.52 12.04 -27.18
CA PRO A 346 -30.20 13.04 -27.99
C PRO A 346 -31.37 12.35 -28.68
N ALA A 347 -32.58 12.89 -28.47
CA ALA A 347 -33.77 12.40 -29.16
C ALA A 347 -33.48 12.47 -30.66
N PRO A 348 -33.78 11.42 -31.45
CA PRO A 348 -33.71 11.54 -32.89
C PRO A 348 -34.56 12.74 -33.28
N ALA A 349 -33.95 13.72 -33.97
CA ALA A 349 -34.71 14.80 -34.56
C ALA A 349 -35.74 14.14 -35.48
N ASN A 350 -37.01 14.17 -35.07
CA ASN A 350 -38.08 13.56 -35.84
C ASN A 350 -38.09 14.23 -37.21
N ALA A 351 -37.62 13.51 -38.23
CA ALA A 351 -37.91 13.76 -39.63
C ALA A 351 -39.38 13.37 -39.94
N ALA A 352 -40.30 13.86 -39.11
CA ALA A 352 -41.73 13.65 -39.23
C ALA A 352 -42.42 15.01 -39.21
N ALA A 353 -42.06 15.83 -40.20
CA ALA A 353 -42.83 17.01 -40.59
C ALA A 353 -43.26 16.83 -42.05
N VAL A 354 -44.01 15.77 -42.37
CA VAL A 354 -45.00 15.70 -43.47
C VAL A 354 -45.91 14.50 -43.18
N ALA A 355 -47.07 14.75 -42.58
CA ALA A 355 -48.31 13.99 -42.76
C ALA A 355 -49.36 14.59 -41.83
N ALA A 356 -50.00 15.67 -42.28
CA ALA A 356 -51.20 16.17 -41.64
C ALA A 356 -52.34 15.16 -41.87
N PRO A 357 -53.04 14.66 -40.83
CA PRO A 357 -54.32 14.00 -41.02
C PRO A 357 -55.39 15.06 -41.27
N VAL A 358 -56.15 14.85 -42.35
CA VAL A 358 -57.35 15.60 -42.72
C VAL A 358 -58.40 15.49 -41.61
N ALA A 359 -58.98 16.64 -41.26
CA ALA A 359 -60.02 16.80 -40.27
C ALA A 359 -61.31 16.07 -40.66
N ALA A 360 -61.95 15.44 -39.67
CA ALA A 360 -63.34 15.02 -39.71
C ALA A 360 -64.14 15.75 -38.60
N PRO A 361 -65.43 16.04 -38.82
CA PRO A 361 -66.12 17.14 -38.15
C PRO A 361 -66.64 16.81 -36.75
N VAL A 362 -66.71 17.88 -35.94
CA VAL A 362 -67.19 17.95 -34.56
C VAL A 362 -68.72 17.90 -34.51
N VAL A 363 -69.28 17.11 -33.58
CA VAL A 363 -70.70 17.14 -33.17
C VAL A 363 -70.77 17.67 -31.72
N PRO A 364 -71.71 18.57 -31.36
CA PRO A 364 -71.69 19.28 -30.09
C PRO A 364 -72.48 18.62 -28.93
N ALA A 365 -71.87 18.78 -27.74
CA ALA A 365 -72.30 18.77 -26.32
C ALA A 365 -73.75 18.50 -25.86
N VAL A 366 -73.86 17.81 -24.71
CA VAL A 366 -74.85 18.01 -23.61
C VAL A 366 -74.20 17.70 -22.23
N PRO A 367 -74.54 18.38 -21.11
CA PRO A 367 -73.73 18.42 -19.87
C PRO A 367 -74.30 17.68 -18.62
N ALA A 368 -73.39 17.38 -17.67
CA ALA A 368 -73.53 17.20 -16.19
C ALA A 368 -74.48 16.08 -15.64
N PRO A 369 -74.35 15.56 -14.38
CA PRO A 369 -73.76 16.18 -13.17
C PRO A 369 -72.98 15.27 -12.16
N ALA A 370 -72.30 15.95 -11.23
CA ALA A 370 -72.11 15.76 -9.77
C ALA A 370 -71.87 14.38 -9.07
N VAL A 371 -70.67 14.26 -8.42
CA VAL A 371 -70.29 13.84 -7.01
C VAL A 371 -71.06 12.66 -6.34
N PRO A 372 -70.47 11.73 -5.53
CA PRO A 372 -69.48 12.03 -4.49
C PRO A 372 -68.39 11.01 -4.08
N ILE A 373 -67.55 11.54 -3.20
CA ILE A 373 -66.44 10.98 -2.40
C ILE A 373 -66.97 10.01 -1.32
N LEU A 374 -66.27 8.89 -1.10
CA LEU A 374 -66.10 8.22 0.21
C LEU A 374 -64.91 7.23 0.07
N ALA A 375 -63.73 7.44 0.65
CA ALA A 375 -63.31 7.40 2.06
C ALA A 375 -62.71 6.04 2.47
N SER A 376 -61.59 6.16 3.21
CA SER A 376 -61.04 5.21 4.20
C SER A 376 -60.04 4.15 3.69
N VAL A 377 -58.94 3.82 4.38
CA VAL A 377 -58.30 4.28 5.63
C VAL A 377 -56.89 3.64 5.69
N LEU A 378 -55.93 4.37 6.26
CA LEU A 378 -54.72 3.97 7.03
C LEU A 378 -54.05 2.59 6.78
N ALA A 379 -52.73 2.59 6.56
CA ALA A 379 -51.77 1.96 7.49
C ALA A 379 -50.30 1.97 6.98
N GLN A 380 -49.43 2.59 7.77
CA GLN A 380 -48.00 2.29 7.95
C GLN A 380 -47.71 2.55 9.45
N PRO A 381 -46.56 2.11 10.03
CA PRO A 381 -45.77 0.89 9.84
C PRO A 381 -45.25 0.31 11.20
N ALA A 382 -44.35 -0.70 11.13
CA ALA A 382 -43.25 -1.11 12.07
C ALA A 382 -43.29 -2.59 12.53
N PRO A 383 -42.19 -3.18 13.05
CA PRO A 383 -40.79 -3.17 12.59
C PRO A 383 -40.18 -4.59 12.46
N ALA A 384 -39.01 -4.67 11.82
CA ALA A 384 -38.22 -5.90 11.64
C ALA A 384 -37.34 -6.24 12.86
N VAL A 385 -37.23 -7.54 13.17
CA VAL A 385 -36.39 -8.09 14.25
C VAL A 385 -35.00 -8.44 13.72
N SER A 386 -34.00 -8.09 14.53
CA SER A 386 -32.55 -8.23 14.36
C SER A 386 -32.07 -9.69 14.32
N ALA A 387 -31.18 -10.01 13.38
CA ALA A 387 -30.43 -11.27 13.32
C ALA A 387 -29.05 -11.11 13.97
N ALA A 388 -28.73 -12.00 14.91
CA ALA A 388 -27.49 -12.02 15.67
C ALA A 388 -26.29 -12.49 14.83
N ALA A 389 -25.12 -11.91 15.11
CA ALA A 389 -23.86 -12.08 14.40
C ALA A 389 -23.10 -13.36 14.79
N ALA A 390 -22.51 -14.02 13.79
CA ALA A 390 -21.59 -15.15 13.94
C ALA A 390 -20.14 -14.68 14.23
N PRO A 391 -19.33 -15.48 14.97
CA PRO A 391 -17.91 -15.18 15.23
C PRO A 391 -17.00 -15.47 14.02
N PRO A 392 -15.81 -14.82 13.94
CA PRO A 392 -14.91 -14.92 12.79
C PRO A 392 -14.04 -16.19 12.79
N ALA A 393 -13.81 -16.76 11.60
CA ALA A 393 -12.97 -17.92 11.34
C ALA A 393 -11.46 -17.64 11.52
N ALA A 394 -10.72 -18.65 11.97
CA ALA A 394 -9.26 -18.65 12.09
C ALA A 394 -8.56 -18.73 10.71
N PRO A 395 -7.37 -18.11 10.52
CA PRO A 395 -6.65 -18.14 9.25
C PRO A 395 -5.89 -19.45 9.03
N ALA A 396 -5.96 -19.97 7.80
CA ALA A 396 -5.26 -21.18 7.34
C ALA A 396 -3.74 -21.00 7.27
N ALA A 397 -3.01 -22.10 7.52
CA ALA A 397 -1.56 -22.19 7.41
C ALA A 397 -1.06 -21.96 5.95
N PRO A 398 0.09 -21.29 5.76
CA PRO A 398 0.62 -21.00 4.44
C PRO A 398 1.32 -22.21 3.80
N VAL A 399 0.99 -22.47 2.53
CA VAL A 399 1.63 -23.44 1.64
C VAL A 399 3.10 -23.04 1.40
N ALA A 400 4.01 -24.01 1.50
CA ALA A 400 5.43 -23.85 1.20
C ALA A 400 5.65 -23.38 -0.26
N PRO A 401 6.54 -22.40 -0.50
CA PRO A 401 6.79 -21.89 -1.85
C PRO A 401 7.53 -22.92 -2.72
N PRO A 402 7.29 -22.92 -4.04
CA PRO A 402 8.05 -23.74 -4.97
C PRO A 402 9.50 -23.25 -5.02
N GLN A 403 10.45 -24.18 -4.94
CA GLN A 403 11.86 -23.93 -5.14
C GLN A 403 12.07 -23.38 -6.56
N ALA A 404 12.56 -22.15 -6.64
CA ALA A 404 13.01 -21.52 -7.88
C ALA A 404 14.53 -21.69 -8.00
N ASP A 405 14.96 -21.93 -9.24
CA ASP A 405 16.34 -22.22 -9.63
C ASP A 405 17.38 -21.38 -8.88
N ALA A 406 18.41 -22.08 -8.38
CA ALA A 406 19.45 -21.56 -7.49
C ALA A 406 20.09 -20.27 -8.03
N PRO A 407 19.86 -19.10 -7.39
CA PRO A 407 20.72 -17.95 -7.62
C PRO A 407 22.03 -18.17 -6.85
N LEU A 408 23.15 -17.92 -7.53
CA LEU A 408 24.53 -17.98 -7.01
C LEU A 408 24.64 -17.59 -5.53
N LEU A 409 25.01 -18.57 -4.69
CA LEU A 409 25.14 -18.40 -3.26
C LEU A 409 26.49 -17.74 -2.96
N THR A 410 26.46 -16.54 -2.37
CA THR A 410 27.68 -15.82 -1.96
C THR A 410 27.82 -15.94 -0.44
N GLN A 411 28.93 -16.50 0.03
CA GLN A 411 29.23 -16.71 1.45
C GLN A 411 30.49 -15.92 1.86
N GLY A 412 30.59 -15.44 3.10
CA GLY A 412 31.79 -14.74 3.59
C GLY A 412 31.52 -13.39 4.24
N ARG A 413 32.60 -12.72 4.70
CA ARG A 413 32.55 -11.43 5.39
C ARG A 413 32.76 -10.30 4.39
N ILE A 414 31.71 -9.52 4.17
CA ILE A 414 31.83 -8.27 3.41
C ILE A 414 32.30 -7.19 4.38
N SER A 415 33.55 -6.75 4.24
CA SER A 415 34.03 -5.60 4.99
C SER A 415 33.40 -4.34 4.40
N LEU A 416 32.49 -3.70 5.15
CA LEU A 416 31.80 -2.46 4.78
C LEU A 416 32.72 -1.22 4.88
N SER A 417 34.01 -1.43 5.09
CA SER A 417 35.03 -0.40 5.32
C SER A 417 36.22 -0.63 4.38
N GLN A 418 36.66 0.41 3.67
CA GLN A 418 37.95 0.42 2.96
C GLN A 418 39.05 0.53 4.02
N HIS A 419 39.56 -0.59 4.49
CA HIS A 419 40.83 -0.62 5.19
C HIS A 419 41.88 -1.08 4.18
N ASP A 420 42.59 -0.13 3.55
CA ASP A 420 43.73 -0.47 2.68
C ASP A 420 44.85 -1.23 3.43
N ASP A 421 44.84 -1.14 4.76
CA ASP A 421 45.79 -1.81 5.64
C ASP A 421 45.38 -3.25 6.04
N GLN A 422 44.20 -3.74 5.63
CA GLN A 422 43.77 -5.11 5.94
C GLN A 422 43.89 -6.04 4.73
N ASP A 423 44.44 -7.23 5.00
CA ASP A 423 44.48 -8.33 4.06
C ASP A 423 43.05 -8.70 3.62
N ALA A 424 42.87 -8.90 2.32
CA ALA A 424 41.58 -9.24 1.73
C ALA A 424 41.77 -10.30 0.66
N TYR A 425 40.78 -11.17 0.45
CA TYR A 425 40.84 -12.15 -0.64
C TYR A 425 39.47 -12.43 -1.26
N VAL A 426 39.50 -12.63 -2.58
CA VAL A 426 38.35 -12.90 -3.44
C VAL A 426 38.72 -14.00 -4.44
N PRO A 427 38.44 -15.27 -4.13
CA PRO A 427 38.31 -16.30 -5.15
C PRO A 427 37.11 -15.99 -6.06
N VAL A 428 37.34 -15.96 -7.37
CA VAL A 428 36.31 -15.79 -8.41
C VAL A 428 36.24 -17.08 -9.21
N GLN A 429 35.13 -17.80 -9.12
CA GLN A 429 34.87 -19.09 -9.78
C GLN A 429 33.36 -19.34 -9.94
N ASP A 430 33.00 -20.21 -10.88
CA ASP A 430 31.61 -20.57 -11.17
C ASP A 430 30.93 -21.25 -9.98
N GLY A 431 29.78 -20.71 -9.56
CA GLY A 431 28.86 -21.36 -8.62
C GLY A 431 28.95 -20.90 -7.16
N HIS A 432 30.12 -20.47 -6.65
CA HIS A 432 30.30 -20.09 -5.24
C HIS A 432 31.35 -18.97 -5.07
N ASN A 433 30.94 -17.84 -4.48
CA ASN A 433 31.88 -16.78 -4.10
C ASN A 433 32.07 -16.83 -2.58
N LEU A 434 33.28 -17.17 -2.14
CA LEU A 434 33.70 -16.94 -0.77
C LEU A 434 34.50 -15.64 -0.69
N MET A 435 34.14 -14.69 0.17
CA MET A 435 34.93 -13.44 0.28
C MET A 435 35.22 -13.02 1.72
N ASP A 436 36.43 -12.56 1.97
CA ASP A 436 36.77 -11.68 3.10
C ASP A 436 37.43 -10.43 2.49
N ALA A 437 36.59 -9.57 1.93
CA ALA A 437 37.04 -8.45 1.10
C ALA A 437 36.01 -7.31 1.08
N SER A 438 36.43 -6.14 0.61
CA SER A 438 35.52 -5.02 0.33
C SER A 438 34.78 -5.23 -1.01
N LEU A 439 33.76 -4.41 -1.25
CA LEU A 439 33.01 -4.48 -2.51
C LEU A 439 33.80 -3.93 -3.71
N ASP A 440 34.79 -3.06 -3.47
CA ASP A 440 35.71 -2.60 -4.51
C ASP A 440 36.69 -3.70 -4.90
N ASP A 441 37.20 -4.44 -3.91
CA ASP A 441 38.04 -5.63 -4.10
C ASP A 441 37.31 -6.70 -4.95
N LEU A 442 36.02 -6.93 -4.69
CA LEU A 442 35.20 -7.87 -5.50
C LEU A 442 34.99 -7.38 -6.95
N ARG A 443 34.81 -6.06 -7.14
CA ARG A 443 34.67 -5.46 -8.48
C ARG A 443 35.98 -5.56 -9.26
N ASP A 444 37.11 -5.30 -8.61
CA ASP A 444 38.45 -5.43 -9.18
C ASP A 444 38.75 -6.88 -9.53
N ALA A 445 38.46 -7.82 -8.62
CA ALA A 445 38.59 -9.25 -8.87
C ALA A 445 37.76 -9.70 -10.09
N ARG A 446 36.47 -9.31 -10.17
CA ARG A 446 35.63 -9.67 -11.34
C ARG A 446 36.13 -9.06 -12.65
N ARG A 447 36.64 -7.82 -12.62
CA ARG A 447 37.23 -7.18 -13.80
C ARG A 447 38.45 -7.95 -14.29
N LEU A 448 39.28 -8.43 -13.37
CA LEU A 448 40.50 -9.18 -13.67
C LEU A 448 40.19 -10.62 -14.07
N ALA A 449 39.12 -11.22 -13.55
CA ALA A 449 38.65 -12.55 -13.90
C ALA A 449 38.21 -12.63 -15.39
N GLY A 450 37.42 -11.65 -15.85
CA GLY A 450 36.77 -11.72 -17.17
C GLY A 450 35.61 -12.72 -17.19
N ASP A 451 35.16 -13.12 -18.38
CA ASP A 451 33.97 -13.97 -18.55
C ASP A 451 34.20 -15.45 -18.18
N ASP A 452 35.45 -15.96 -18.22
CA ASP A 452 35.77 -17.40 -18.00
C ASP A 452 36.98 -17.64 -17.06
N GLY A 453 37.48 -16.60 -16.38
CA GLY A 453 38.76 -16.70 -15.66
C GLY A 453 38.63 -17.05 -14.17
N GLU A 454 38.96 -18.28 -13.80
CA GLU A 454 39.19 -18.62 -12.39
C GLU A 454 40.41 -17.88 -11.85
N ILE A 455 40.21 -17.04 -10.84
CA ILE A 455 41.30 -16.29 -10.21
C ILE A 455 41.14 -16.27 -8.69
N LEU A 456 42.27 -16.13 -8.00
CA LEU A 456 42.31 -15.71 -6.60
C LEU A 456 42.92 -14.31 -6.57
N TRP A 457 42.07 -13.33 -6.33
CA TRP A 457 42.50 -11.97 -6.07
C TRP A 457 42.75 -11.80 -4.57
N PHE A 458 43.81 -11.10 -4.18
CA PHE A 458 44.00 -10.70 -2.78
C PHE A 458 44.76 -9.39 -2.63
N ARG A 459 44.53 -8.71 -1.51
CA ARG A 459 45.34 -7.59 -1.03
C ARG A 459 46.16 -8.07 0.15
N HIS A 460 47.46 -7.79 0.15
CA HIS A 460 48.38 -8.05 1.26
C HIS A 460 49.34 -6.87 1.42
N ASP A 461 49.46 -6.33 2.64
CA ASP A 461 50.30 -5.16 2.95
C ASP A 461 50.04 -3.95 2.00
N GLY A 462 48.77 -3.67 1.68
CA GLY A 462 48.38 -2.59 0.78
C GLY A 462 48.63 -2.83 -0.71
N HIS A 463 49.25 -3.96 -1.07
CA HIS A 463 49.49 -4.35 -2.46
C HIS A 463 48.46 -5.35 -2.96
N ARG A 464 48.05 -5.20 -4.23
CA ARG A 464 47.04 -6.05 -4.87
C ARG A 464 47.71 -7.11 -5.74
N TYR A 465 47.24 -8.34 -5.64
CA TYR A 465 47.79 -9.49 -6.34
C TYR A 465 46.68 -10.35 -6.96
N VAL A 466 47.03 -11.05 -8.03
CA VAL A 466 46.20 -12.09 -8.64
C VAL A 466 47.01 -13.37 -8.81
N VAL A 467 46.39 -14.49 -8.43
CA VAL A 467 46.90 -15.83 -8.68
C VAL A 467 45.97 -16.53 -9.67
N ARG A 468 46.57 -17.08 -10.73
CA ARG A 468 45.89 -17.91 -11.75
C ARG A 468 46.37 -19.36 -11.77
N ASP A 469 47.30 -19.72 -10.89
CA ASP A 469 47.86 -21.07 -10.83
C ASP A 469 46.79 -22.09 -10.36
N PRO A 470 46.44 -23.11 -11.16
CA PRO A 470 45.37 -24.05 -10.83
C PRO A 470 45.62 -24.82 -9.53
N ALA A 471 46.88 -25.15 -9.23
CA ALA A 471 47.23 -25.88 -8.01
C ALA A 471 47.11 -24.99 -6.76
N ALA A 472 47.42 -23.69 -6.86
CA ALA A 472 47.16 -22.72 -5.81
C ALA A 472 45.66 -22.49 -5.59
N LEU A 473 44.87 -22.37 -6.66
CA LEU A 473 43.41 -22.23 -6.59
C LEU A 473 42.76 -23.43 -5.90
N ALA A 474 43.12 -24.66 -6.31
CA ALA A 474 42.60 -25.89 -5.69
C ALA A 474 42.95 -26.02 -4.20
N ARG A 475 44.18 -25.63 -3.81
CA ARG A 475 44.58 -25.58 -2.39
C ARG A 475 43.78 -24.57 -1.59
N PHE A 476 43.47 -23.42 -2.20
CA PHE A 476 42.66 -22.38 -1.57
C PHE A 476 41.20 -22.84 -1.35
N GLN A 477 40.61 -23.50 -2.34
CA GLN A 477 39.27 -24.11 -2.22
C GLN A 477 39.20 -25.12 -1.07
N ALA A 478 40.21 -25.99 -0.96
CA ALA A 478 40.26 -27.00 0.07
C ALA A 478 40.26 -26.42 1.51
N LEU A 479 40.70 -25.17 1.70
CA LEU A 479 40.64 -24.50 3.00
C LEU A 479 39.21 -24.22 3.48
N HIS A 480 38.28 -24.03 2.55
CA HIS A 480 36.92 -23.59 2.83
C HIS A 480 35.86 -24.69 2.70
N ALA A 481 36.25 -25.86 2.21
CA ALA A 481 35.39 -27.04 2.13
C ALA A 481 34.68 -27.35 3.45
N GLN A 482 35.41 -27.36 4.57
CA GLN A 482 34.80 -27.60 5.89
C GLN A 482 33.79 -26.49 6.29
N THR A 483 34.03 -25.24 5.91
CA THR A 483 33.10 -24.13 6.21
C THR A 483 31.82 -24.26 5.37
N LEU A 484 31.94 -24.73 4.13
CA LEU A 484 30.80 -25.02 3.25
C LEU A 484 29.98 -26.20 3.76
N ASP A 485 30.63 -27.31 4.12
CA ASP A 485 29.95 -28.49 4.69
C ASP A 485 29.15 -28.14 5.95
N LEU A 486 29.72 -27.29 6.83
CA LEU A 486 29.02 -26.81 8.03
C LEU A 486 27.86 -25.86 7.70
N ALA A 487 27.96 -25.08 6.63
CA ALA A 487 26.86 -24.25 6.16
C ALA A 487 25.71 -25.08 5.59
N ASP A 488 26.01 -26.16 4.87
CA ASP A 488 25.00 -27.10 4.37
C ASP A 488 24.30 -27.83 5.52
N ALA A 489 25.05 -28.29 6.53
CA ALA A 489 24.49 -28.86 7.75
C ALA A 489 23.59 -27.86 8.52
N GLN A 490 23.95 -26.57 8.51
CA GLN A 490 23.12 -25.51 9.08
C GLN A 490 21.81 -25.30 8.29
N ALA A 491 21.88 -25.40 6.95
CA ALA A 491 20.70 -25.31 6.09
C ALA A 491 19.74 -26.48 6.32
N GLU A 492 20.24 -27.71 6.39
CA GLU A 492 19.44 -28.91 6.70
C GLU A 492 18.76 -28.82 8.07
N LEU A 493 19.46 -28.28 9.08
CA LEU A 493 18.86 -28.01 10.40
C LEU A 493 17.73 -26.96 10.29
N GLY A 494 17.90 -25.97 9.42
CA GLY A 494 16.86 -24.99 9.09
C GLY A 494 15.61 -25.64 8.50
N ASP A 495 15.76 -26.59 7.58
CA ASP A 495 14.66 -27.34 6.99
C ASP A 495 13.92 -28.17 8.05
N GLN A 496 14.66 -28.86 8.92
CA GLN A 496 14.08 -29.61 10.06
C GLN A 496 13.31 -28.71 11.03
N GLN A 497 13.79 -27.48 11.28
CA GLN A 497 13.04 -26.49 12.06
C GLN A 497 11.76 -26.04 11.36
N GLY A 498 11.78 -25.92 10.04
CA GLY A 498 10.61 -25.65 9.20
C GLY A 498 9.52 -26.70 9.38
N ASP A 499 9.89 -27.97 9.22
CA ASP A 499 8.98 -29.12 9.39
C ASP A 499 8.36 -29.19 10.78
N LEU A 500 9.15 -28.93 11.83
CA LEU A 500 8.63 -28.85 13.20
C LEU A 500 7.64 -27.70 13.37
N GLY A 501 7.91 -26.56 12.75
CA GLY A 501 7.01 -25.40 12.74
C GLY A 501 5.66 -25.71 12.11
N GLU A 502 5.65 -26.46 10.99
CA GLU A 502 4.43 -26.92 10.33
C GLU A 502 3.61 -27.84 11.25
N ARG A 503 4.25 -28.86 11.84
CA ARG A 503 3.60 -29.78 12.80
C ARG A 503 3.05 -29.06 14.02
N GLN A 504 3.74 -28.02 14.50
CA GLN A 504 3.27 -27.20 15.61
C GLN A 504 2.03 -26.39 15.21
N GLY A 505 1.98 -25.89 13.97
CA GLY A 505 0.81 -25.25 13.39
C GLY A 505 -0.42 -26.17 13.39
N ASP A 506 -0.26 -27.38 12.86
CA ASP A 506 -1.34 -28.39 12.79
C ASP A 506 -1.90 -28.75 14.17
N LEU A 507 -1.03 -28.92 15.17
CA LEU A 507 -1.48 -29.18 16.54
C LEU A 507 -2.18 -27.96 17.17
N GLY A 508 -1.75 -26.75 16.82
CA GLY A 508 -2.41 -25.51 17.21
C GLY A 508 -3.84 -25.43 16.67
N GLU A 509 -4.04 -25.80 15.40
CA GLU A 509 -5.37 -25.87 14.78
C GLU A 509 -6.27 -26.91 15.45
N ARG A 510 -5.77 -28.13 15.67
CA ARG A 510 -6.53 -29.19 16.36
C ARG A 510 -6.91 -28.80 17.79
N MET A 511 -6.04 -28.08 18.49
CA MET A 511 -6.33 -27.58 19.83
C MET A 511 -7.38 -26.47 19.82
N ALA A 512 -7.37 -25.60 18.80
CA ALA A 512 -8.41 -24.59 18.62
C ALA A 512 -9.77 -25.23 18.31
N GLU A 513 -9.80 -26.24 17.43
CA GLU A 513 -11.01 -26.99 17.11
C GLU A 513 -11.58 -27.70 18.35
N LEU A 514 -10.74 -28.42 19.10
CA LEU A 514 -11.16 -29.07 20.35
C LEU A 514 -11.68 -28.05 21.37
N SER A 515 -11.04 -26.87 21.46
CA SER A 515 -11.50 -25.80 22.37
C SER A 515 -12.86 -25.23 21.95
N ALA A 516 -13.13 -25.12 20.66
CA ALA A 516 -14.44 -24.72 20.14
C ALA A 516 -15.51 -25.78 20.45
N GLN A 517 -15.20 -27.07 20.24
CA GLN A 517 -16.09 -28.18 20.59
C GLN A 517 -16.41 -28.19 22.09
N MET A 518 -15.41 -27.96 22.95
CA MET A 518 -15.59 -27.87 24.41
C MET A 518 -16.45 -26.66 24.82
N ALA A 519 -16.33 -25.52 24.12
CA ALA A 519 -17.16 -24.35 24.40
C ALA A 519 -18.62 -24.60 24.01
N GLU A 520 -18.86 -25.25 22.88
CA GLU A 520 -20.19 -25.62 22.42
C GLU A 520 -20.82 -26.72 23.30
N SER A 521 -20.02 -27.71 23.73
CA SER A 521 -20.46 -28.73 24.67
C SER A 521 -20.80 -28.10 26.02
N ALA A 522 -19.99 -27.17 26.53
CA ALA A 522 -20.26 -26.44 27.77
C ALA A 522 -21.56 -25.62 27.70
N ALA A 523 -21.85 -24.98 26.57
CA ALA A 523 -23.12 -24.24 26.36
C ALA A 523 -24.33 -25.19 26.40
N ARG A 524 -24.27 -26.31 25.66
CA ARG A 524 -25.33 -27.35 25.68
C ARG A 524 -25.52 -27.99 27.06
N GLN A 525 -24.46 -28.07 27.85
CA GLN A 525 -24.50 -28.60 29.21
C GLN A 525 -25.13 -27.63 30.21
N ALA A 526 -24.91 -26.32 30.05
CA ALA A 526 -25.59 -25.30 30.85
C ALA A 526 -27.11 -25.35 30.61
N GLU A 527 -27.54 -25.60 29.36
CA GLU A 527 -28.94 -25.82 29.01
C GLU A 527 -29.47 -27.15 29.56
N ALA A 528 -28.70 -28.24 29.48
CA ALA A 528 -29.09 -29.56 29.99
C ALA A 528 -29.07 -29.68 31.52
N ALA A 529 -28.34 -28.83 32.24
CA ALA A 529 -28.34 -28.80 33.72
C ALA A 529 -29.69 -28.37 34.30
N LEU A 530 -30.58 -27.81 33.47
CA LEU A 530 -31.98 -27.53 33.79
C LEU A 530 -32.91 -28.74 33.56
N ALA A 531 -32.41 -29.83 32.95
CA ALA A 531 -33.16 -31.05 32.70
C ALA A 531 -33.06 -32.04 33.87
N THR A 532 -34.14 -32.75 34.18
CA THR A 532 -34.26 -33.66 35.34
C THR A 532 -33.79 -35.10 35.07
N SER A 533 -33.19 -35.37 33.91
CA SER A 533 -32.87 -36.75 33.47
C SER A 533 -31.42 -37.16 33.77
N GLN A 534 -31.25 -38.14 34.65
CA GLN A 534 -29.94 -38.69 35.04
C GLN A 534 -29.13 -39.22 33.85
N ALA A 535 -29.78 -39.87 32.89
CA ALA A 535 -29.10 -40.42 31.70
C ALA A 535 -28.45 -39.33 30.82
N GLN A 536 -28.99 -38.10 30.84
CA GLN A 536 -28.43 -36.98 30.09
C GLN A 536 -27.22 -36.37 30.81
N ILE A 537 -27.24 -36.36 32.15
CA ILE A 537 -26.11 -35.97 33.00
C ILE A 537 -24.93 -36.92 32.80
N ASP A 538 -25.17 -38.24 32.80
CA ASP A 538 -24.12 -39.24 32.63
C ASP A 538 -23.46 -39.18 31.24
N ARG A 539 -24.25 -38.95 30.18
CA ARG A 539 -23.72 -38.75 28.80
C ARG A 539 -22.84 -37.50 28.71
N VAL A 540 -23.26 -36.41 29.33
CA VAL A 540 -22.48 -35.16 29.40
C VAL A 540 -21.16 -35.38 30.13
N ALA A 541 -21.17 -36.09 31.25
CA ALA A 541 -19.96 -36.40 32.01
C ALA A 541 -18.97 -37.27 31.21
N ALA A 542 -19.47 -38.30 30.51
CA ALA A 542 -18.66 -39.15 29.63
C ALA A 542 -18.03 -38.37 28.47
N GLN A 543 -18.78 -37.43 27.87
CA GLN A 543 -18.28 -36.58 26.79
C GLN A 543 -17.18 -35.63 27.28
N ARG A 544 -17.37 -34.99 28.45
CA ARG A 544 -16.33 -34.14 29.07
C ARG A 544 -15.03 -34.91 29.35
N ALA A 545 -15.14 -36.13 29.87
CA ALA A 545 -13.98 -36.98 30.12
C ALA A 545 -13.20 -37.27 28.82
N THR A 546 -13.91 -37.52 27.72
CA THR A 546 -13.31 -37.77 26.39
C THR A 546 -12.61 -36.53 25.84
N GLU A 547 -13.27 -35.37 25.90
CA GLU A 547 -12.70 -34.08 25.46
C GLU A 547 -11.45 -33.72 26.29
N GLN A 548 -11.48 -33.97 27.60
CA GLN A 548 -10.35 -33.72 28.49
C GLN A 548 -9.17 -34.65 28.21
N MET A 549 -9.41 -35.94 27.91
CA MET A 549 -8.35 -36.86 27.48
C MET A 549 -7.69 -36.41 26.16
N ARG A 550 -8.49 -36.02 25.15
CA ARG A 550 -7.95 -35.49 23.88
C ARG A 550 -7.12 -34.23 24.09
N ARG A 551 -7.55 -33.34 24.99
CA ARG A 551 -6.81 -32.11 25.33
C ARG A 551 -5.46 -32.46 25.96
N GLN A 552 -5.43 -33.40 26.91
CA GLN A 552 -4.19 -33.84 27.54
C GLN A 552 -3.23 -34.47 26.51
N GLU A 553 -3.75 -35.26 25.57
CA GLU A 553 -2.95 -35.84 24.49
C GLU A 553 -2.32 -34.78 23.59
N LEU A 554 -3.10 -33.77 23.16
CA LEU A 554 -2.59 -32.66 22.34
C LEU A 554 -1.54 -31.84 23.09
N VAL A 555 -1.77 -31.54 24.37
CA VAL A 555 -0.80 -30.83 25.22
C VAL A 555 0.51 -31.63 25.32
N LYS A 556 0.44 -32.96 25.46
CA LYS A 556 1.62 -33.82 25.48
C LYS A 556 2.39 -33.74 24.15
N LYS A 557 1.71 -33.81 23.01
CA LYS A 557 2.33 -33.67 21.68
C LYS A 557 3.02 -32.32 21.49
N ILE A 558 2.43 -31.24 21.99
CA ILE A 558 3.03 -29.90 21.96
C ILE A 558 4.29 -29.84 22.83
N GLN A 559 4.26 -30.44 24.01
CA GLN A 559 5.43 -30.52 24.89
C GLN A 559 6.56 -31.33 24.26
N ASP A 560 6.25 -32.42 23.57
CA ASP A 560 7.24 -33.25 22.88
C ASP A 560 7.89 -32.51 21.70
N LEU A 561 7.12 -31.77 20.89
CA LEU A 561 7.68 -30.88 19.85
C LEU A 561 8.57 -29.78 20.45
N ALA A 562 8.16 -29.19 21.58
CA ALA A 562 8.98 -28.17 22.25
C ALA A 562 10.34 -28.72 22.71
N ARG A 563 10.39 -29.99 23.15
CA ARG A 563 11.66 -30.67 23.48
C ARG A 563 12.53 -30.88 22.23
N GLN A 564 11.93 -31.29 21.10
CA GLN A 564 12.66 -31.44 19.84
C GLN A 564 13.23 -30.10 19.36
N GLN A 565 12.45 -29.02 19.46
CA GLN A 565 12.91 -27.69 19.11
C GLN A 565 14.06 -27.21 20.00
N ALA A 566 14.02 -27.51 21.30
CA ALA A 566 15.14 -27.22 22.20
C ALA A 566 16.41 -28.00 21.84
N GLN A 567 16.28 -29.27 21.41
CA GLN A 567 17.41 -30.08 20.95
C GLN A 567 18.03 -29.53 19.65
N LEU A 568 17.21 -29.17 18.66
CA LEU A 568 17.71 -28.51 17.44
C LEU A 568 18.39 -27.17 17.76
N GLY A 569 17.88 -26.41 18.73
CA GLY A 569 18.52 -25.18 19.19
C GLY A 569 19.93 -25.41 19.78
N LEU A 570 20.11 -26.52 20.52
CA LEU A 570 21.44 -26.91 21.02
C LEU A 570 22.38 -27.30 19.87
N GLN A 571 21.90 -28.08 18.90
CA GLN A 571 22.68 -28.45 17.71
C GLN A 571 23.07 -27.22 16.88
N GLN A 572 22.15 -26.27 16.69
CA GLN A 572 22.43 -25.01 16.01
C GLN A 572 23.52 -24.20 16.73
N SER A 573 23.50 -24.16 18.06
CA SER A 573 24.55 -23.52 18.84
C SER A 573 25.91 -24.21 18.68
N GLN A 574 25.93 -25.55 18.59
CA GLN A 574 27.15 -26.33 18.37
C GLN A 574 27.72 -26.12 16.96
N LEU A 575 26.88 -26.20 15.93
CA LEU A 575 27.25 -25.92 14.54
C LEU A 575 27.77 -24.49 14.39
N GLY A 576 27.13 -23.51 15.01
CA GLY A 576 27.60 -22.12 15.00
C GLY A 576 29.00 -21.95 15.60
N LYS A 577 29.32 -22.68 16.68
CA LYS A 577 30.68 -22.71 17.26
C LYS A 577 31.68 -23.37 16.30
N GLN A 578 31.33 -24.52 15.74
CA GLN A 578 32.17 -25.23 14.77
C GLN A 578 32.43 -24.38 13.52
N GLN A 579 31.42 -23.64 13.05
CA GLN A 579 31.52 -22.75 11.91
C GLN A 579 32.45 -21.56 12.22
N ALA A 580 32.35 -20.98 13.41
CA ALA A 580 33.27 -19.92 13.86
C ALA A 580 34.73 -20.42 13.92
N ASP A 581 34.96 -21.60 14.50
CA ASP A 581 36.29 -22.21 14.60
C ASP A 581 36.86 -22.64 13.24
N ALA A 582 36.02 -23.18 12.36
CA ALA A 582 36.41 -23.53 10.99
C ALA A 582 36.75 -22.28 10.16
N SER A 583 35.93 -21.23 10.26
CA SER A 583 36.18 -19.95 9.59
C SER A 583 37.48 -19.30 10.07
N LEU A 584 37.75 -19.32 11.37
CA LEU A 584 39.01 -18.79 11.93
C LEU A 584 40.24 -19.57 11.42
N ARG A 585 40.17 -20.91 11.40
CA ARG A 585 41.25 -21.76 10.87
C ARG A 585 41.46 -21.53 9.38
N ALA A 586 40.39 -21.48 8.60
CA ALA A 586 40.46 -21.22 7.17
C ALA A 586 41.10 -19.85 6.87
N ARG A 587 40.79 -18.82 7.66
CA ARG A 587 41.43 -17.49 7.53
C ARG A 587 42.93 -17.54 7.79
N GLN A 588 43.36 -18.18 8.88
CA GLN A 588 44.78 -18.31 9.21
C GLN A 588 45.55 -19.06 8.13
N GLN A 589 44.96 -20.11 7.56
CA GLN A 589 45.56 -20.89 6.48
C GLN A 589 45.57 -20.11 5.16
N ALA A 590 44.53 -19.32 4.87
CA ALA A 590 44.47 -18.45 3.70
C ALA A 590 45.59 -17.40 3.74
N GLU A 591 45.83 -16.76 4.89
CA GLU A 591 46.94 -15.81 5.09
C GLU A 591 48.32 -16.46 4.90
N GLN A 592 48.48 -17.75 5.26
CA GLN A 592 49.72 -18.49 5.02
C GLN A 592 49.91 -18.82 3.53
N LEU A 593 48.85 -19.26 2.84
CA LEU A 593 48.89 -19.53 1.41
C LEU A 593 49.16 -18.26 0.60
N ILE A 594 48.57 -17.13 0.98
CA ILE A 594 48.83 -15.82 0.37
C ILE A 594 50.33 -15.49 0.45
N ARG A 595 50.93 -15.59 1.63
CA ARG A 595 52.38 -15.35 1.82
C ARG A 595 53.25 -16.31 1.02
N GLN A 596 52.87 -17.59 0.94
CA GLN A 596 53.58 -18.58 0.13
C GLN A 596 53.47 -18.28 -1.37
N ALA A 597 52.30 -17.87 -1.86
CA ALA A 597 52.08 -17.52 -3.26
C ALA A 597 52.94 -16.31 -3.68
N ILE A 598 53.10 -15.33 -2.80
CA ILE A 598 54.03 -14.20 -3.01
C ILE A 598 55.48 -14.69 -3.05
N ALA A 599 55.91 -15.47 -2.05
CA ALA A 599 57.29 -15.95 -1.95
C ALA A 599 57.72 -16.87 -3.12
N GLN A 600 56.79 -17.62 -3.69
CA GLN A 600 57.01 -18.52 -4.82
C GLN A 600 56.87 -17.85 -6.19
N GLY A 601 56.50 -16.56 -6.24
CA GLY A 601 56.28 -15.83 -7.50
C GLY A 601 55.02 -16.25 -8.26
N LEU A 602 54.08 -16.93 -7.60
CA LEU A 602 52.79 -17.33 -8.18
C LEU A 602 51.77 -16.17 -8.16
N ALA A 603 51.98 -15.19 -7.28
CA ALA A 603 51.17 -13.99 -7.16
C ALA A 603 51.71 -12.89 -8.08
N MET A 604 50.93 -12.52 -9.09
CA MET A 604 51.26 -11.41 -9.99
C MET A 604 50.73 -10.10 -9.40
N PRO A 605 51.56 -9.05 -9.26
CA PRO A 605 51.08 -7.75 -8.81
C PRO A 605 50.12 -7.17 -9.85
N VAL A 606 49.04 -6.55 -9.36
CA VAL A 606 48.09 -5.80 -10.18
C VAL A 606 48.49 -4.33 -10.08
N ASP A 607 49.26 -3.85 -11.06
CA ASP A 607 49.62 -2.43 -11.14
C ASP A 607 48.35 -1.57 -11.28
N GLY A 608 48.32 -0.46 -10.56
CA GLY A 608 47.24 0.54 -10.58
C GLY A 608 47.23 1.39 -11.84
#